data_AF-A0A7C7NPG0-F1
#
_entry.id   AF-A0A7C7NPG0-F1
#
_cell.length_a   1.000
_cell.length_b   1.000
_cell.length_c   1.000
_cell.angle_alpha   90.00
_cell.angle_beta   90.00
_cell.angle_gamma   90.00
#
_symmetry.space_group_name_H-M   'P 1'
#
loop_
_entity.id
_entity.type
_entity.pdbx_description
1 polymer ?
#
loop_
_entity_poly.entity_id
_entity_poly.type
_entity_poly.pdbx_seq_one_letter_code
_entity_poly.pdbx_strand_id
1 'polypeptide(L)'
;NRLEIIYTPWVAPLLVLLKKWFTLYNFEEVLSLDLKPSIVLYRLFREKLGLKKQKVFISKEDLIGLLGLKKVDVRDLRRKYLEPAVKELNEKTSLRVEMKPIRRGRGGKIIGFHFKVWEIISTKGGLVEKVKELIETLSKDEALEVSPKELAEALLSLERVNPATALWFMLHYPEGEARFYAWEHIKMTEQNTKIRYPDRYLESLIRDKDESLDWLLDQRTKDTIREELKKLLEKGEKKEKPKTDREMEKLLNRLEEIKPLIRLYYDQIAEYFEIDDLKEFLDNLIKREDKERLEEFIAFVETLEKAPPLN
;
A
#
# COMPACT_ATOMS: atom_id res chain seq x y z
N ASN A 1 37.42 -2.18 -0.04
CA ASN A 1 37.45 -3.60 0.37
C ASN A 1 36.14 -4.27 0.02
N ARG A 2 36.17 -5.23 -0.91
CA ARG A 2 35.02 -6.03 -1.30
C ARG A 2 35.22 -7.43 -0.69
N LEU A 3 34.26 -7.90 0.08
CA LEU A 3 34.29 -9.26 0.63
C LEU A 3 33.52 -10.17 -0.33
N GLU A 4 34.20 -11.17 -0.89
CA GLU A 4 33.57 -12.20 -1.71
C GLU A 4 33.42 -13.48 -0.87
N ILE A 5 32.17 -13.92 -0.71
CA ILE A 5 31.83 -15.17 -0.02
C ILE A 5 31.31 -16.14 -1.08
N ILE A 6 32.03 -17.25 -1.29
CA ILE A 6 31.63 -18.32 -2.21
C ILE A 6 31.14 -19.50 -1.38
N TYR A 7 29.87 -19.88 -1.56
CA TYR A 7 29.29 -21.07 -0.97
C TYR A 7 29.59 -22.30 -1.84
N THR A 8 29.81 -23.46 -1.22
CA THR A 8 30.00 -24.70 -1.96
C THR A 8 28.68 -25.14 -2.63
N PRO A 9 28.74 -25.83 -3.80
CA PRO A 9 27.54 -26.27 -4.52
C PRO A 9 26.59 -27.15 -3.68
N TRP A 10 27.14 -27.87 -2.69
CA TRP A 10 26.40 -28.72 -1.75
C TRP A 10 25.51 -27.93 -0.77
N VAL A 11 25.87 -26.68 -0.49
CA VAL A 11 25.13 -25.80 0.43
C VAL A 11 23.99 -25.06 -0.30
N ALA A 12 24.12 -24.84 -1.62
CA ALA A 12 23.12 -24.16 -2.43
C ALA A 12 21.68 -24.76 -2.30
N PRO A 13 21.46 -26.09 -2.43
CA PRO A 13 20.13 -26.65 -2.27
C PRO A 13 19.60 -26.54 -0.82
N LEU A 14 20.49 -26.56 0.19
CA LEU A 14 20.11 -26.34 1.58
C LEU A 14 19.61 -24.91 1.80
N LEU A 15 20.26 -23.91 1.19
CA LEU A 15 19.81 -22.51 1.24
C LEU A 15 18.43 -22.30 0.60
N VAL A 16 18.14 -23.03 -0.49
CA VAL A 16 16.81 -22.99 -1.16
C VAL A 16 15.76 -23.68 -0.30
N LEU A 17 16.07 -24.82 0.34
CA LEU A 17 15.16 -25.52 1.25
C LEU A 17 14.85 -24.70 2.51
N LEU A 18 15.81 -23.92 3.01
CA LEU A 18 15.58 -22.98 4.13
C LEU A 18 14.47 -21.97 3.80
N LYS A 19 14.32 -21.50 2.56
CA LYS A 19 13.21 -20.59 2.19
C LYS A 19 11.82 -21.20 2.42
N LYS A 20 11.68 -22.53 2.39
CA LYS A 20 10.38 -23.21 2.50
C LYS A 20 9.86 -23.33 3.94
N TRP A 21 10.77 -23.33 4.92
CA TRP A 21 10.45 -23.63 6.33
C TRP A 21 10.73 -22.49 7.30
N PHE A 22 11.20 -21.33 6.80
CA PHE A 22 11.58 -20.20 7.63
C PHE A 22 10.62 -19.03 7.43
N THR A 23 10.35 -18.31 8.52
CA THR A 23 9.69 -17.01 8.49
C THR A 23 10.54 -16.07 7.62
N LEU A 24 9.95 -15.52 6.57
CA LEU A 24 10.59 -14.48 5.77
C LEU A 24 10.72 -13.21 6.61
N TYR A 25 11.94 -12.93 7.07
CA TYR A 25 12.26 -11.70 7.77
C TYR A 25 12.62 -10.62 6.74
N ASN A 26 12.11 -9.41 6.91
CA ASN A 26 12.67 -8.26 6.20
C ASN A 26 14.12 -8.06 6.64
N PHE A 27 15.07 -8.37 5.75
CA PHE A 27 16.50 -8.35 6.05
C PHE A 27 16.97 -6.94 6.40
N GLU A 28 16.42 -5.91 5.76
CA GLU A 28 16.74 -4.50 6.04
C GLU A 28 16.37 -4.11 7.47
N GLU A 29 15.22 -4.57 7.96
CA GLU A 29 14.79 -4.33 9.34
C GLU A 29 15.62 -5.09 10.37
N VAL A 30 16.13 -6.28 10.03
CA VAL A 30 17.04 -6.99 10.94
C VAL A 30 18.40 -6.28 11.01
N LEU A 31 18.89 -5.78 9.88
CA LEU A 31 20.15 -5.04 9.80
C LEU A 31 20.11 -3.67 10.49
N SER A 32 18.93 -3.07 10.66
CA SER A 32 18.78 -1.79 11.36
C SER A 32 18.86 -1.91 12.89
N LEU A 33 18.74 -3.12 13.44
CA LEU A 33 18.73 -3.38 14.87
C LEU A 33 20.15 -3.56 15.42
N ASP A 34 20.50 -2.78 16.44
CA ASP A 34 21.81 -2.81 17.09
C ASP A 34 21.80 -3.74 18.31
N LEU A 35 20.68 -3.83 19.04
CA LEU A 35 20.61 -4.62 20.26
C LEU A 35 20.30 -6.08 19.95
N LYS A 36 21.14 -7.00 20.46
CA LYS A 36 20.90 -8.45 20.36
C LYS A 36 19.50 -8.88 20.82
N PRO A 37 18.97 -8.37 21.96
CA PRO A 37 17.60 -8.67 22.37
C PRO A 37 16.54 -8.23 21.35
N SER A 38 16.73 -7.10 20.66
CA SER A 38 15.80 -6.64 19.61
C SER A 38 15.75 -7.63 18.46
N ILE A 39 16.91 -8.11 17.98
CA ILE A 39 16.97 -9.08 16.89
C ILE A 39 16.24 -10.38 17.25
N VAL A 40 16.41 -10.87 18.49
CA VAL A 40 15.75 -12.09 18.97
C VAL A 40 14.25 -11.89 19.09
N LEU A 41 13.81 -10.78 19.71
CA LEU A 41 12.39 -10.46 19.87
C LEU A 41 11.71 -10.18 18.52
N TYR A 42 12.38 -9.51 17.59
CA TYR A 42 11.88 -9.30 16.23
C TYR A 42 11.53 -10.63 15.55
N ARG A 43 12.46 -11.61 15.61
CA ARG A 43 12.23 -12.94 15.03
C ARG A 43 11.03 -13.63 15.65
N LEU A 44 10.98 -13.65 16.99
CA LEU A 44 9.86 -14.23 17.72
C LEU A 44 8.53 -13.60 17.30
N PHE A 45 8.47 -12.27 17.28
CA PHE A 45 7.23 -11.54 16.99
C PHE A 45 6.78 -11.71 15.54
N ARG A 46 7.69 -11.72 14.57
CA ARG A 46 7.37 -12.05 13.17
C ARG A 46 6.84 -13.47 13.02
N GLU A 47 7.41 -14.44 13.73
CA GLU A 47 6.86 -15.81 13.78
C GLU A 47 5.44 -15.83 14.35
N LYS A 48 5.17 -15.10 15.44
CA LYS A 48 3.83 -15.04 16.04
C LYS A 48 2.81 -14.31 15.17
N LEU A 49 3.21 -13.26 14.46
CA LEU A 49 2.35 -12.58 13.48
C LEU A 49 2.02 -13.49 12.29
N GLY A 50 2.97 -14.29 11.79
CA GLY A 50 2.70 -15.31 10.77
C GLY A 50 1.65 -16.34 11.21
N LEU A 51 1.54 -16.57 12.52
CA LEU A 51 0.52 -17.43 13.13
C LEU A 51 -0.77 -16.66 13.54
N LYS A 52 -0.94 -15.41 13.12
CA LYS A 52 -2.04 -14.50 13.50
C LYS A 52 -2.20 -14.30 15.02
N LYS A 53 -1.12 -14.45 15.80
CA LYS A 53 -1.11 -14.26 17.26
C LYS A 53 -0.58 -12.88 17.63
N GLN A 54 -1.49 -11.92 17.73
CA GLN A 54 -1.16 -10.54 18.09
C GLN A 54 -0.89 -10.34 19.59
N LYS A 55 -1.52 -11.16 20.45
CA LYS A 55 -1.35 -11.11 21.91
C LYS A 55 -0.60 -12.35 22.37
N VAL A 56 0.57 -12.16 22.97
CA VAL A 56 1.49 -13.25 23.35
C VAL A 56 1.90 -13.08 24.80
N PHE A 57 1.62 -14.06 25.63
CA PHE A 57 2.21 -14.16 26.97
C PHE A 57 3.51 -14.94 26.90
N ILE A 58 4.55 -14.44 27.56
CA ILE A 58 5.82 -15.16 27.72
C ILE A 58 6.26 -15.07 29.18
N SER A 59 6.60 -16.21 29.77
CA SER A 59 7.12 -16.25 31.13
C SER A 59 8.48 -15.56 31.23
N LYS A 60 8.85 -15.12 32.42
CA LYS A 60 10.18 -14.52 32.64
C LYS A 60 11.30 -15.54 32.40
N GLU A 61 11.08 -16.82 32.74
CA GLU A 61 12.04 -17.90 32.54
C GLU A 61 12.30 -18.13 31.04
N ASP A 62 11.23 -18.18 30.25
CA ASP A 62 11.33 -18.35 28.80
C ASP A 62 12.01 -17.15 28.14
N LEU A 63 11.73 -15.91 28.60
CA LEU A 63 12.41 -14.72 28.09
C LEU A 63 13.91 -14.72 28.40
N ILE A 64 14.30 -15.17 29.60
CA ILE A 64 15.72 -15.30 29.97
C ILE A 64 16.40 -16.33 29.07
N GLY A 65 15.76 -17.49 28.86
CA GLY A 65 16.26 -18.55 27.99
C GLY A 65 16.37 -18.10 26.53
N LEU A 66 15.31 -17.49 26.00
CA LEU A 66 15.24 -16.99 24.62
C LEU A 66 16.33 -15.94 24.34
N LEU A 67 16.57 -15.03 25.28
CA LEU A 67 17.59 -13.99 25.16
C LEU A 67 19.01 -14.47 25.48
N GLY A 68 19.19 -15.75 25.85
CA GLY A 68 20.49 -16.32 26.21
C GLY A 68 21.11 -15.67 27.45
N LEU A 69 20.28 -15.16 28.37
CA LEU A 69 20.73 -14.46 29.56
C LEU A 69 21.01 -15.45 30.70
N LYS A 70 21.99 -15.13 31.57
CA LYS A 70 22.17 -15.82 32.85
C LYS A 70 21.02 -15.43 33.81
N LYS A 71 20.91 -16.03 34.99
CA LYS A 71 19.86 -15.67 35.98
C LYS A 71 19.88 -14.16 36.25
N VAL A 72 18.92 -13.42 35.67
CA VAL A 72 18.70 -11.97 35.85
C VAL A 72 17.40 -11.77 36.63
N ASP A 73 17.37 -10.81 37.56
CA ASP A 73 16.13 -10.43 38.22
C ASP A 73 15.15 -9.76 37.22
N VAL A 74 13.85 -9.89 37.46
CA VAL A 74 12.80 -9.41 36.57
C VAL A 74 12.87 -7.91 36.33
N ARG A 75 13.32 -7.14 37.35
CA ARG A 75 13.53 -5.70 37.20
C ARG A 75 14.59 -5.38 36.16
N ASP A 76 15.71 -6.10 36.20
CA ASP A 76 16.82 -5.91 35.27
C ASP A 76 16.50 -6.50 33.89
N LEU A 77 15.85 -7.67 33.83
CA LEU A 77 15.30 -8.24 32.59
C LEU A 77 14.45 -7.20 31.86
N ARG A 78 13.51 -6.58 32.57
CA ARG A 78 12.64 -5.54 32.02
C ARG A 78 13.43 -4.31 31.57
N ARG A 79 14.17 -3.67 32.49
CA ARG A 79 14.77 -2.34 32.26
C ARG A 79 15.96 -2.37 31.31
N LYS A 80 16.80 -3.40 31.37
CA LYS A 80 18.06 -3.46 30.61
C LYS A 80 17.91 -4.16 29.26
N TYR A 81 16.90 -5.03 29.10
CA TYR A 81 16.78 -5.87 27.91
C TYR A 81 15.46 -5.63 27.18
N LEU A 82 14.32 -5.78 27.86
CA LEU A 82 13.02 -5.72 27.19
C LEU A 82 12.61 -4.30 26.80
N GLU A 83 12.68 -3.33 27.70
CA GLU A 83 12.28 -1.94 27.41
C GLU A 83 13.15 -1.31 26.30
N PRO A 84 14.49 -1.42 26.32
CA PRO A 84 15.33 -0.91 25.24
C PRO A 84 15.04 -1.61 23.92
N ALA A 85 14.83 -2.93 23.93
CA ALA A 85 14.55 -3.68 22.72
C ALA A 85 13.19 -3.35 22.12
N VAL A 86 12.14 -3.27 22.93
CA VAL A 86 10.81 -2.85 22.49
C VAL A 86 10.85 -1.43 21.91
N LYS A 87 11.60 -0.53 22.55
CA LYS A 87 11.81 0.82 22.03
C LYS A 87 12.48 0.81 20.65
N GLU A 88 13.60 0.10 20.52
CA GLU A 88 14.33 0.01 19.26
C GLU A 88 13.50 -0.62 18.14
N LEU A 89 12.74 -1.67 18.43
CA LEU A 89 11.81 -2.29 17.46
C LEU A 89 10.78 -1.29 16.97
N ASN A 90 10.16 -0.54 17.87
CA ASN A 90 9.19 0.50 17.54
C ASN A 90 9.80 1.66 16.74
N GLU A 91 11.10 1.93 16.90
CA GLU A 91 11.78 3.03 16.20
C GLU A 91 12.28 2.62 14.80
N LYS A 92 12.81 1.40 14.67
CA LYS A 92 13.63 1.01 13.51
C LYS A 92 13.02 -0.05 12.60
N THR A 93 11.86 -0.60 12.97
CA THR A 93 11.22 -1.69 12.21
C THR A 93 9.77 -1.38 11.91
N SER A 94 9.16 -2.20 11.04
CA SER A 94 7.73 -2.12 10.76
C SER A 94 6.89 -2.71 11.90
N LEU A 95 7.50 -3.39 12.88
CA LEU A 95 6.79 -3.89 14.05
C LEU A 95 6.39 -2.77 15.00
N ARG A 96 5.23 -2.94 15.62
CA ARG A 96 4.81 -2.21 16.80
C ARG A 96 4.53 -3.18 17.93
N VAL A 97 5.13 -2.88 19.08
CA VAL A 97 5.13 -3.74 20.25
C VAL A 97 4.74 -2.92 21.48
N GLU A 98 3.66 -3.32 22.11
CA GLU A 98 3.29 -2.92 23.47
C GLU A 98 3.64 -4.04 24.44
N MET A 99 4.20 -3.69 25.60
CA MET A 99 4.59 -4.64 26.63
C MET A 99 3.92 -4.30 27.96
N LYS A 100 3.25 -5.27 28.59
CA LYS A 100 2.63 -5.14 29.91
C LYS A 100 3.10 -6.26 30.85
N PRO A 101 3.60 -5.94 32.06
CA PRO A 101 4.01 -6.96 33.03
C PRO A 101 2.79 -7.66 33.63
N ILE A 102 2.89 -8.98 33.80
CA ILE A 102 1.86 -9.80 34.47
C ILE A 102 2.34 -10.26 35.83
N ARG A 103 1.47 -10.12 36.82
CA ARG A 103 1.72 -10.49 38.21
C ARG A 103 0.85 -11.67 38.62
N ARG A 104 1.37 -12.49 39.54
CA ARG A 104 0.59 -13.55 40.18
C ARG A 104 -0.35 -12.92 41.23
N GLY A 105 -1.60 -12.66 40.86
CA GLY A 105 -2.60 -12.02 41.73
C GLY A 105 -2.36 -10.51 41.94
N ARG A 106 -3.20 -9.88 42.77
CA ARG A 106 -3.07 -8.44 43.09
C ARG A 106 -1.83 -8.22 43.96
N GLY A 107 -0.87 -7.44 43.47
CA GLY A 107 0.36 -7.10 44.21
C GLY A 107 1.46 -8.17 44.22
N GLY A 108 1.25 -9.33 43.58
CA GLY A 108 2.24 -10.41 43.58
C GLY A 108 3.44 -10.18 42.65
N LYS A 109 4.38 -11.15 42.68
CA LYS A 109 5.60 -11.11 41.84
C LYS A 109 5.24 -11.15 40.36
N ILE A 110 6.04 -10.46 39.54
CA ILE A 110 5.93 -10.53 38.07
C ILE A 110 6.35 -11.95 37.63
N ILE A 111 5.47 -12.60 36.86
CA ILE A 111 5.68 -13.95 36.33
C ILE A 111 6.06 -13.95 34.84
N GLY A 112 5.82 -12.84 34.15
CA GLY A 112 6.10 -12.72 32.72
C GLY A 112 5.52 -11.42 32.16
N PHE A 113 5.45 -11.36 30.83
CA PHE A 113 5.01 -10.18 30.10
C PHE A 113 4.01 -10.57 29.02
N HIS A 114 2.95 -9.78 28.90
CA HIS A 114 2.12 -9.79 27.70
C HIS A 114 2.73 -8.82 26.70
N PHE A 115 2.95 -9.31 25.49
CA PHE A 115 3.29 -8.52 24.32
C PHE A 115 2.07 -8.44 23.44
N LYS A 116 1.74 -7.24 23.01
CA LYS A 116 0.81 -7.00 21.91
C LYS A 116 1.64 -6.52 20.73
N VAL A 117 1.55 -7.22 19.61
CA VAL A 117 2.37 -7.02 18.43
C VAL A 117 1.48 -6.83 17.22
N TRP A 118 1.77 -5.82 16.41
CA TRP A 118 1.18 -5.60 15.10
C TRP A 118 2.22 -5.01 14.15
N GLU A 119 1.91 -4.98 12.86
CA GLU A 119 2.77 -4.34 11.86
C GLU A 119 2.15 -3.01 11.42
N ILE A 120 2.96 -1.97 11.44
CA ILE A 120 2.70 -0.77 10.67
C ILE A 120 3.49 -0.86 9.36
N ILE A 121 3.05 -0.11 8.38
CA ILE A 121 3.71 -0.11 7.09
C ILE A 121 4.65 1.10 7.06
N SER A 122 5.95 0.84 7.13
CA SER A 122 6.98 1.88 7.34
C SER A 122 7.22 2.72 6.08
N THR A 123 7.16 2.11 4.90
CA THR A 123 7.41 2.76 3.61
C THR A 123 6.11 3.14 2.89
N LYS A 124 6.10 4.27 2.16
CA LYS A 124 4.94 4.66 1.33
C LYS A 124 4.62 3.59 0.28
N GLY A 125 5.66 2.97 -0.29
CA GLY A 125 5.50 1.89 -1.28
C GLY A 125 4.85 0.61 -0.73
N GLY A 126 5.25 0.16 0.47
CA GLY A 126 4.61 -0.99 1.11
C GLY A 126 3.15 -0.70 1.49
N LEU A 127 2.85 0.55 1.83
CA LEU A 127 1.50 0.96 2.25
C LEU A 127 0.55 0.88 1.07
N VAL A 128 1.01 1.40 -0.08
CA VAL A 128 0.31 1.30 -1.35
C VAL A 128 0.02 -0.17 -1.71
N GLU A 129 1.02 -1.04 -1.61
CA GLU A 129 0.83 -2.44 -2.00
C GLU A 129 -0.18 -3.17 -1.11
N LYS A 130 -0.09 -2.97 0.21
CA LYS A 130 -1.04 -3.56 1.15
C LYS A 130 -2.46 -3.02 0.98
N VAL A 131 -2.62 -1.74 0.62
CA VAL A 131 -3.93 -1.17 0.29
C VAL A 131 -4.51 -1.84 -0.97
N LYS A 132 -3.70 -2.06 -2.02
CA LYS A 132 -4.15 -2.78 -3.22
C LYS A 132 -4.57 -4.22 -2.90
N GLU A 133 -3.74 -4.95 -2.15
CA GLU A 133 -4.06 -6.32 -1.73
C GLU A 133 -5.40 -6.38 -0.96
N LEU A 134 -5.65 -5.41 -0.08
CA LEU A 134 -6.92 -5.31 0.64
C LEU A 134 -8.11 -5.08 -0.29
N ILE A 135 -7.99 -4.14 -1.23
CA ILE A 135 -9.05 -3.84 -2.20
C ILE A 135 -9.33 -5.08 -3.07
N GLU A 136 -8.29 -5.75 -3.57
CA GLU A 136 -8.44 -6.98 -4.33
C GLU A 136 -9.10 -8.11 -3.53
N THR A 137 -8.74 -8.25 -2.25
CA THR A 137 -9.32 -9.26 -1.36
C THR A 137 -10.81 -9.00 -1.11
N LEU A 138 -11.16 -7.74 -0.83
CA LEU A 138 -12.56 -7.33 -0.61
C LEU A 138 -13.41 -7.50 -1.86
N SER A 139 -12.84 -7.28 -3.05
CA SER A 139 -13.54 -7.41 -4.33
C SER A 139 -13.80 -8.87 -4.72
N LYS A 140 -13.07 -9.82 -4.13
CA LYS A 140 -13.26 -11.26 -4.35
C LYS A 140 -14.27 -11.88 -3.38
N ASP A 141 -14.86 -11.08 -2.49
CA ASP A 141 -15.89 -11.54 -1.58
C ASP A 141 -17.16 -11.90 -2.37
N GLU A 142 -17.51 -13.18 -2.37
CA GLU A 142 -18.65 -13.73 -3.12
C GLU A 142 -19.98 -13.04 -2.76
N ALA A 143 -20.12 -12.49 -1.55
CA ALA A 143 -21.35 -11.80 -1.15
C ALA A 143 -21.42 -10.33 -1.57
N LEU A 144 -20.29 -9.71 -1.93
CA LEU A 144 -20.29 -8.33 -2.40
C LEU A 144 -20.49 -8.24 -3.92
N GLU A 145 -20.09 -9.26 -4.69
CA GLU A 145 -20.22 -9.34 -6.15
C GLU A 145 -19.76 -8.07 -6.91
N VAL A 146 -18.82 -7.29 -6.36
CA VAL A 146 -18.34 -6.04 -6.95
C VAL A 146 -16.91 -6.16 -7.44
N SER A 147 -16.65 -5.57 -8.61
CA SER A 147 -15.28 -5.37 -9.09
C SER A 147 -14.51 -4.39 -8.19
N PRO A 148 -13.15 -4.43 -8.20
CA PRO A 148 -12.33 -3.44 -7.49
C PRO A 148 -12.64 -2.00 -7.86
N LYS A 149 -13.11 -1.77 -9.09
CA LYS A 149 -13.49 -0.44 -9.57
C LYS A 149 -14.82 0.00 -8.96
N GLU A 150 -15.84 -0.84 -8.99
CA GLU A 150 -17.15 -0.53 -8.37
C GLU A 150 -17.02 -0.33 -6.86
N LEU A 151 -16.18 -1.13 -6.19
CA LEU A 151 -15.85 -0.92 -4.78
C LEU A 151 -15.18 0.45 -4.55
N ALA A 152 -14.26 0.84 -5.43
CA ALA A 152 -13.60 2.13 -5.34
C ALA A 152 -14.54 3.30 -5.61
N GLU A 153 -15.42 3.20 -6.61
CA GLU A 153 -16.47 4.18 -6.88
C GLU A 153 -17.40 4.33 -5.68
N ALA A 154 -17.88 3.21 -5.13
CA ALA A 154 -18.76 3.20 -3.97
C ALA A 154 -18.10 3.84 -2.75
N LEU A 155 -16.85 3.49 -2.43
CA LEU A 155 -16.12 4.07 -1.31
C LEU A 155 -15.83 5.56 -1.50
N LEU A 156 -15.46 5.98 -2.71
CA LEU A 156 -15.20 7.40 -3.00
C LEU A 156 -16.46 8.26 -3.09
N SER A 157 -17.63 7.64 -3.32
CA SER A 157 -18.94 8.32 -3.32
C SER A 157 -19.44 8.71 -1.92
N LEU A 158 -18.83 8.16 -0.86
CA LEU A 158 -19.16 8.51 0.52
C LEU A 158 -18.71 9.95 0.81
N GLU A 159 -19.65 10.81 1.17
CA GLU A 159 -19.40 12.22 1.49
C GLU A 159 -19.09 12.42 2.97
N ARG A 160 -19.71 11.60 3.85
CA ARG A 160 -19.66 11.77 5.30
C ARG A 160 -18.78 10.74 6.00
N VAL A 161 -18.80 9.49 5.55
CA VAL A 161 -17.94 8.41 6.06
C VAL A 161 -16.60 8.41 5.31
N ASN A 162 -15.49 8.35 6.03
CA ASN A 162 -14.18 8.25 5.39
C ASN A 162 -14.01 6.86 4.74
N PRO A 163 -13.52 6.76 3.49
CA PRO A 163 -13.27 5.49 2.81
C PRO A 163 -12.43 4.50 3.63
N ALA A 164 -11.43 5.00 4.36
CA ALA A 164 -10.59 4.17 5.21
C ALA A 164 -11.35 3.63 6.43
N THR A 165 -12.25 4.42 7.02
CA THR A 165 -13.12 3.98 8.11
C THR A 165 -14.11 2.92 7.62
N ALA A 166 -14.67 3.11 6.41
CA ALA A 166 -15.53 2.12 5.77
C ALA A 166 -14.79 0.80 5.53
N LEU A 167 -13.58 0.84 4.95
CA LEU A 167 -12.72 -0.34 4.78
C LEU A 167 -12.38 -1.00 6.12
N TRP A 168 -11.94 -0.21 7.11
CA TRP A 168 -11.65 -0.69 8.45
C TRP A 168 -12.85 -1.39 9.07
N PHE A 169 -14.05 -0.81 8.94
CA PHE A 169 -15.29 -1.37 9.47
C PHE A 169 -15.63 -2.70 8.77
N MET A 170 -15.59 -2.76 7.44
CA MET A 170 -15.85 -4.00 6.68
C MET A 170 -14.89 -5.13 7.05
N LEU A 171 -13.60 -4.82 7.27
CA LEU A 171 -12.56 -5.82 7.58
C LEU A 171 -12.68 -6.42 8.98
N HIS A 172 -13.51 -5.85 9.87
CA HIS A 172 -13.85 -6.47 11.16
C HIS A 172 -14.88 -7.60 11.02
N TYR A 173 -15.55 -7.70 9.88
CA TYR A 173 -16.53 -8.75 9.60
C TYR A 173 -15.92 -9.82 8.68
N PRO A 174 -16.21 -11.10 8.94
CA PRO A 174 -15.79 -12.17 8.05
C PRO A 174 -16.40 -12.01 6.65
N GLU A 175 -15.81 -12.69 5.67
CA GLU A 175 -16.31 -12.74 4.29
C GLU A 175 -17.76 -13.25 4.22
N GLY A 176 -18.45 -12.94 3.14
CA GLY A 176 -19.82 -13.36 2.91
C GLY A 176 -20.85 -12.38 3.48
N GLU A 177 -21.99 -12.91 3.93
CA GLU A 177 -23.15 -12.12 4.39
C GLU A 177 -22.79 -11.10 5.48
N ALA A 178 -21.85 -11.43 6.38
CA ALA A 178 -21.43 -10.52 7.44
C ALA A 178 -20.79 -9.23 6.89
N ARG A 179 -20.03 -9.31 5.79
CA ARG A 179 -19.44 -8.14 5.15
C ARG A 179 -20.47 -7.33 4.38
N PHE A 180 -21.48 -7.98 3.79
CA PHE A 180 -22.63 -7.29 3.23
C PHE A 180 -23.40 -6.49 4.30
N TYR A 181 -23.67 -7.08 5.47
CA TYR A 181 -24.28 -6.33 6.59
C TYR A 181 -23.43 -5.14 7.04
N ALA A 182 -22.10 -5.29 7.03
CA ALA A 182 -21.19 -4.19 7.35
C ALA A 182 -21.35 -3.02 6.35
N TRP A 183 -21.49 -3.34 5.06
CA TRP A 183 -21.73 -2.36 4.00
C TRP A 183 -23.08 -1.64 4.15
N GLU A 184 -24.15 -2.37 4.47
CA GLU A 184 -25.47 -1.77 4.71
C GLU A 184 -25.45 -0.82 5.93
N HIS A 185 -24.67 -1.14 6.97
CA HIS A 185 -24.45 -0.22 8.09
C HIS A 185 -23.67 1.04 7.71
N ILE A 186 -22.69 0.94 6.79
CA ILE A 186 -21.99 2.11 6.25
C ILE A 186 -22.98 3.01 5.50
N LYS A 187 -23.80 2.45 4.60
CA LYS A 187 -24.84 3.22 3.88
C LYS A 187 -25.83 3.89 4.82
N MET A 188 -26.33 3.17 5.81
CA MET A 188 -27.26 3.72 6.81
C MET A 188 -26.62 4.89 7.57
N THR A 189 -25.34 4.78 7.91
CA THR A 189 -24.60 5.85 8.59
C THR A 189 -24.40 7.07 7.67
N GLU A 190 -24.05 6.83 6.41
CA GLU A 190 -23.88 7.85 5.37
C GLU A 190 -25.17 8.65 5.14
N GLN A 191 -26.32 7.97 5.06
CA GLN A 191 -27.62 8.60 4.81
C GLN A 191 -28.21 9.29 6.06
N ASN A 192 -27.85 8.84 7.26
CA ASN A 192 -28.44 9.34 8.50
C ASN A 192 -27.76 10.64 8.97
N THR A 193 -28.30 11.78 8.57
CA THR A 193 -27.81 13.12 8.92
C THR A 193 -27.87 13.45 10.41
N LYS A 194 -28.63 12.67 11.22
CA LYS A 194 -28.67 12.84 12.68
C LYS A 194 -27.37 12.39 13.35
N ILE A 195 -26.57 11.56 12.69
CA ILE A 195 -25.29 11.09 13.21
C ILE A 195 -24.23 12.18 13.01
N ARG A 196 -23.88 12.90 14.08
CA ARG A 196 -22.94 14.02 14.01
C ARG A 196 -21.51 13.61 13.60
N TYR A 197 -21.06 12.44 14.05
CA TYR A 197 -19.71 11.93 13.82
C TYR A 197 -19.78 10.51 13.22
N PRO A 198 -19.99 10.39 11.90
CA PRO A 198 -20.24 9.10 11.25
C PRO A 198 -19.09 8.11 11.42
N ASP A 199 -17.83 8.56 11.27
CA ASP A 199 -16.66 7.69 11.47
C ASP A 199 -16.61 7.13 12.90
N ARG A 200 -16.73 8.00 13.91
CA ARG A 200 -16.70 7.60 15.33
C ARG A 200 -17.88 6.71 15.70
N TYR A 201 -19.02 6.90 15.05
CA TYR A 201 -20.18 6.05 15.23
C TYR A 201 -19.86 4.62 14.77
N LEU A 202 -19.35 4.44 13.54
CA LEU A 202 -18.93 3.13 13.03
C LEU A 202 -17.86 2.48 13.91
N GLU A 203 -16.84 3.25 14.31
CA GLU A 203 -15.81 2.77 15.25
C GLU A 203 -16.39 2.26 16.57
N SER A 204 -17.44 2.92 17.08
CA SER A 204 -18.08 2.53 18.35
C SER A 204 -18.92 1.26 18.30
N LEU A 205 -19.32 0.82 17.10
CA LEU A 205 -20.14 -0.39 16.92
C LEU A 205 -19.31 -1.68 17.05
N ILE A 206 -17.98 -1.60 16.92
CA ILE A 206 -17.09 -2.75 17.01
C ILE A 206 -16.72 -3.00 18.48
N ARG A 207 -17.29 -4.05 19.08
CA ARG A 207 -17.02 -4.43 20.48
C ARG A 207 -15.68 -5.16 20.63
N ASP A 208 -15.43 -6.17 19.79
CA ASP A 208 -14.20 -6.99 19.80
C ASP A 208 -13.28 -6.56 18.67
N LYS A 209 -12.72 -5.37 18.83
CA LYS A 209 -11.90 -4.70 17.84
C LYS A 209 -10.59 -5.45 17.53
N ASP A 210 -10.33 -5.70 16.25
CA ASP A 210 -9.02 -6.16 15.78
C ASP A 210 -8.08 -4.96 15.68
N GLU A 211 -7.30 -4.76 16.75
CA GLU A 211 -6.35 -3.67 16.88
C GLU A 211 -5.27 -3.69 15.77
N SER A 212 -5.07 -4.81 15.05
CA SER A 212 -4.16 -4.87 13.91
C SER A 212 -4.66 -4.14 12.67
N LEU A 213 -5.92 -3.74 12.63
CA LEU A 213 -6.48 -2.95 11.53
C LEU A 213 -6.34 -1.44 11.78
N ASP A 214 -5.94 -1.00 12.98
CA ASP A 214 -5.91 0.42 13.36
C ASP A 214 -4.99 1.29 12.53
N TRP A 215 -4.00 0.69 11.86
CA TRP A 215 -3.18 1.42 10.91
C TRP A 215 -4.00 2.01 9.74
N LEU A 216 -5.17 1.46 9.41
CA LEU A 216 -6.11 2.03 8.42
C LEU A 216 -6.67 3.39 8.85
N LEU A 217 -6.76 3.63 10.15
CA LEU A 217 -7.32 4.87 10.70
C LEU A 217 -6.27 5.99 10.84
N ASP A 218 -4.98 5.68 10.64
CA ASP A 218 -3.90 6.67 10.63
C ASP A 218 -4.06 7.64 9.45
N GLN A 219 -3.76 8.92 9.69
CA GLN A 219 -3.99 9.97 8.69
C GLN A 219 -3.20 9.73 7.39
N ARG A 220 -1.94 9.27 7.50
CA ARG A 220 -1.10 8.95 6.33
C ARG A 220 -1.71 7.81 5.51
N THR A 221 -2.29 6.83 6.19
CA THR A 221 -2.98 5.72 5.56
C THR A 221 -4.28 6.16 4.88
N LYS A 222 -5.08 7.01 5.53
CA LYS A 222 -6.30 7.59 4.95
C LYS A 222 -6.02 8.29 3.63
N ASP A 223 -4.96 9.10 3.59
CA ASP A 223 -4.56 9.83 2.39
C ASP A 223 -4.09 8.85 1.29
N THR A 224 -3.31 7.83 1.66
CA THR A 224 -2.83 6.80 0.71
C THR A 224 -3.99 5.97 0.15
N ILE A 225 -4.97 5.58 0.98
CA ILE A 225 -6.17 4.87 0.53
C ILE A 225 -6.92 5.71 -0.51
N ARG A 226 -7.14 6.99 -0.24
CA ARG A 226 -7.81 7.89 -1.20
C ARG A 226 -7.02 8.00 -2.51
N GLU A 227 -5.70 8.15 -2.46
CA GLU A 227 -4.84 8.18 -3.65
C GLU A 227 -4.98 6.89 -4.46
N GLU A 228 -4.94 5.71 -3.82
CA GLU A 228 -5.02 4.43 -4.53
C GLU A 228 -6.41 4.13 -5.08
N LEU A 229 -7.48 4.46 -4.34
CA LEU A 229 -8.86 4.34 -4.86
C LEU A 229 -9.04 5.22 -6.11
N LYS A 230 -8.53 6.47 -6.09
CA LYS A 230 -8.54 7.34 -7.28
C LYS A 230 -7.75 6.75 -8.43
N LYS A 231 -6.56 6.20 -8.18
CA LYS A 231 -5.77 5.52 -9.21
C LYS A 231 -6.48 4.32 -9.82
N LEU A 232 -7.32 3.60 -9.07
CA LEU A 232 -8.12 2.51 -9.64
C LEU A 232 -9.17 3.06 -10.62
N LEU A 233 -9.75 4.22 -10.32
CA LEU A 233 -10.64 4.92 -11.25
C LEU A 233 -9.86 5.47 -12.44
N GLU A 234 -8.71 6.10 -12.23
CA GLU A 234 -7.84 6.68 -13.27
C GLU A 234 -7.21 5.59 -14.18
N LYS A 235 -6.87 4.41 -13.64
CA LYS A 235 -6.46 3.25 -14.45
C LYS A 235 -7.62 2.70 -15.29
N GLY A 236 -8.85 2.87 -14.81
CA GLY A 236 -10.08 2.70 -15.58
C GLY A 236 -10.46 3.91 -16.44
N GLU A 237 -9.78 5.05 -16.29
CA GLU A 237 -9.77 6.22 -17.19
C GLU A 237 -8.55 6.18 -18.13
N LYS A 238 -8.17 4.98 -18.59
CA LYS A 238 -8.27 4.89 -20.05
C LYS A 238 -9.74 5.08 -20.35
N LYS A 239 -10.13 6.31 -20.71
CA LYS A 239 -11.31 6.51 -21.58
C LYS A 239 -11.30 5.31 -22.51
N GLU A 240 -12.38 4.53 -22.56
CA GLU A 240 -12.58 3.68 -23.72
C GLU A 240 -12.34 4.59 -24.92
N LYS A 241 -11.18 4.43 -25.57
CA LYS A 241 -10.97 4.98 -26.89
C LYS A 241 -12.11 4.35 -27.67
N PRO A 242 -13.11 5.11 -28.16
CA PRO A 242 -14.05 4.54 -29.12
C PRO A 242 -13.16 3.94 -30.19
N LYS A 243 -13.22 2.61 -30.40
CA LYS A 243 -12.29 1.80 -31.24
C LYS A 243 -11.55 2.67 -32.25
N THR A 244 -10.44 3.28 -31.82
CA THR A 244 -9.74 4.20 -32.69
C THR A 244 -8.92 3.28 -33.56
N ASP A 245 -9.25 3.30 -34.84
CA ASP A 245 -8.68 2.42 -35.84
C ASP A 245 -7.15 2.29 -35.65
N ARG A 246 -6.61 1.08 -35.81
CA ARG A 246 -5.18 0.76 -35.55
C ARG A 246 -4.21 1.73 -36.26
N GLU A 247 -4.68 2.38 -37.32
CA GLU A 247 -4.01 3.44 -38.07
C GLU A 247 -3.91 4.75 -37.28
N MET A 248 -5.00 5.23 -36.67
CA MET A 248 -5.01 6.47 -35.89
C MET A 248 -4.09 6.37 -34.65
N GLU A 249 -3.99 5.19 -34.05
CA GLU A 249 -3.04 4.97 -32.95
C GLU A 249 -1.58 5.06 -33.41
N LYS A 250 -1.27 4.62 -34.63
CA LYS A 250 0.08 4.81 -35.20
C LYS A 250 0.37 6.30 -35.45
N LEU A 251 -0.62 7.06 -35.92
CA LEU A 251 -0.47 8.50 -36.17
C LEU A 251 -0.26 9.29 -34.90
N LEU A 252 -1.01 8.98 -33.83
CA LEU A 252 -0.81 9.63 -32.53
C LEU A 252 0.58 9.35 -31.93
N ASN A 253 1.11 8.14 -32.10
CA ASN A 253 2.47 7.83 -31.66
C ASN A 253 3.52 8.61 -32.48
N ARG A 254 3.35 8.71 -33.81
CA ARG A 254 4.23 9.54 -34.65
C ARG A 254 4.15 11.01 -34.28
N LEU A 255 2.96 11.52 -33.99
CA LEU A 255 2.75 12.90 -33.55
C LEU A 255 3.52 13.22 -32.26
N GLU A 256 3.60 12.27 -31.32
CA GLU A 256 4.42 12.39 -30.12
C GLU A 256 5.92 12.44 -30.43
N GLU A 257 6.39 11.57 -31.33
CA GLU A 257 7.80 11.51 -31.73
C GLU A 257 8.27 12.83 -32.36
N ILE A 258 7.41 13.49 -33.15
CA ILE A 258 7.75 14.74 -33.85
C ILE A 258 7.43 16.02 -33.04
N LYS A 259 6.94 15.93 -31.80
CA LYS A 259 6.69 17.12 -30.95
C LYS A 259 7.86 18.10 -30.85
N PRO A 260 9.13 17.65 -30.77
CA PRO A 260 10.25 18.58 -30.79
C PRO A 260 10.34 19.40 -32.09
N LEU A 261 10.05 18.78 -33.24
CA LEU A 261 10.05 19.44 -34.55
C LEU A 261 8.88 20.42 -34.68
N ILE A 262 7.70 20.04 -34.17
CA ILE A 262 6.52 20.92 -34.13
C ILE A 262 6.83 22.23 -33.39
N ARG A 263 7.58 22.15 -32.28
CA ARG A 263 8.01 23.35 -31.54
C ARG A 263 9.06 24.17 -32.30
N LEU A 264 9.95 23.51 -33.03
CA LEU A 264 11.03 24.15 -33.76
C LEU A 264 10.54 24.91 -35.00
N TYR A 265 9.52 24.37 -35.68
CA TYR A 265 8.98 24.92 -36.92
C TYR A 265 7.56 25.47 -36.80
N TYR A 266 7.18 25.94 -35.61
CA TYR A 266 5.82 26.39 -35.32
C TYR A 266 5.31 27.40 -36.35
N ASP A 267 6.14 28.40 -36.71
CA ASP A 267 5.74 29.48 -37.61
C ASP A 267 5.48 28.97 -39.04
N GLN A 268 6.34 28.09 -39.57
CA GLN A 268 6.13 27.50 -40.91
C GLN A 268 4.92 26.57 -40.94
N ILE A 269 4.66 25.86 -39.85
CA ILE A 269 3.50 24.98 -39.69
C ILE A 269 2.22 25.82 -39.62
N ALA A 270 2.21 26.88 -38.82
CA ALA A 270 1.07 27.78 -38.67
C ALA A 270 0.73 28.50 -39.97
N GLU A 271 1.73 28.93 -40.74
CA GLU A 271 1.53 29.54 -42.06
C GLU A 271 0.97 28.54 -43.08
N TYR A 272 1.57 27.34 -43.20
CA TYR A 272 1.17 26.36 -44.21
C TYR A 272 -0.26 25.82 -44.01
N PHE A 273 -0.66 25.57 -42.76
CA PHE A 273 -1.98 25.06 -42.43
C PHE A 273 -3.02 26.15 -42.11
N GLU A 274 -2.63 27.43 -42.19
CA GLU A 274 -3.46 28.59 -41.83
C GLU A 274 -4.03 28.46 -40.40
N ILE A 275 -3.16 28.18 -39.41
CA ILE A 275 -3.53 27.89 -38.03
C ILE A 275 -3.19 29.05 -37.08
N ASP A 276 -4.21 29.58 -36.40
CA ASP A 276 -4.01 30.57 -35.33
C ASP A 276 -3.59 29.93 -33.98
N ASP A 277 -4.18 28.76 -33.64
CA ASP A 277 -3.85 27.99 -32.43
C ASP A 277 -3.63 26.51 -32.79
N LEU A 278 -2.36 26.09 -32.73
CA LEU A 278 -1.94 24.73 -33.05
C LEU A 278 -2.54 23.68 -32.10
N LYS A 279 -2.70 24.03 -30.82
CA LYS A 279 -3.27 23.11 -29.85
C LYS A 279 -4.74 22.88 -30.16
N GLU A 280 -5.49 23.94 -30.46
CA GLU A 280 -6.89 23.83 -30.86
C GLU A 280 -7.04 23.06 -32.18
N PHE A 281 -6.15 23.31 -33.16
CA PHE A 281 -6.12 22.58 -34.42
C PHE A 281 -5.92 21.07 -34.22
N LEU A 282 -4.87 20.66 -33.49
CA LEU A 282 -4.58 19.25 -33.23
C LEU A 282 -5.68 18.59 -32.38
N ASP A 283 -6.19 19.29 -31.36
CA ASP A 283 -7.29 18.79 -30.53
C ASP A 283 -8.54 18.55 -31.39
N ASN A 284 -8.82 19.40 -32.39
CA ASN A 284 -9.95 19.24 -33.32
C ASN A 284 -9.75 18.07 -34.29
N LEU A 285 -8.55 17.87 -34.83
CA LEU A 285 -8.24 16.71 -35.68
C LEU A 285 -8.39 15.39 -34.93
N ILE A 286 -7.88 15.34 -33.69
CA ILE A 286 -7.96 14.15 -32.84
C ILE A 286 -9.40 13.88 -32.43
N LYS A 287 -10.19 14.91 -32.10
CA LYS A 287 -11.62 14.76 -31.77
C LYS A 287 -12.48 14.30 -32.94
N ARG A 288 -12.13 14.69 -34.17
CA ARG A 288 -12.87 14.32 -35.40
C ARG A 288 -12.37 13.04 -36.07
N GLU A 289 -11.30 12.43 -35.54
CA GLU A 289 -10.62 11.26 -36.14
C GLU A 289 -10.21 11.47 -37.61
N ASP A 290 -9.79 12.69 -37.95
CA ASP A 290 -9.40 13.09 -39.32
C ASP A 290 -7.96 12.59 -39.63
N LYS A 291 -7.86 11.30 -39.95
CA LYS A 291 -6.59 10.60 -40.18
C LYS A 291 -5.80 11.17 -41.35
N GLU A 292 -6.47 11.49 -42.46
CA GLU A 292 -5.81 12.00 -43.67
C GLU A 292 -5.12 13.33 -43.39
N ARG A 293 -5.82 14.23 -42.70
CA ARG A 293 -5.28 15.55 -42.36
C ARG A 293 -4.21 15.47 -41.27
N LEU A 294 -4.30 14.48 -40.37
CA LEU A 294 -3.25 14.22 -39.39
C LEU A 294 -1.99 13.61 -40.03
N GLU A 295 -2.15 12.74 -41.04
CA GLU A 295 -1.06 12.21 -41.86
C GLU A 295 -0.36 13.31 -42.66
N GLU A 296 -1.14 14.18 -43.30
CA GLU A 296 -0.63 15.35 -44.01
C GLU A 296 0.17 16.27 -43.09
N PHE A 297 -0.36 16.55 -41.89
CA PHE A 297 0.33 17.33 -40.87
C PHE A 297 1.66 16.70 -40.45
N ILE A 298 1.67 15.41 -40.11
CA ILE A 298 2.87 14.69 -39.70
C ILE A 298 3.91 14.67 -40.85
N ALA A 299 3.47 14.39 -42.08
CA ALA A 299 4.34 14.35 -43.24
C ALA A 299 4.98 15.73 -43.52
N PHE A 300 4.21 16.81 -43.41
CA PHE A 300 4.74 18.16 -43.59
C PHE A 300 5.83 18.47 -42.56
N VAL A 301 5.57 18.22 -41.27
CA VAL A 301 6.56 18.45 -40.20
C VAL A 301 7.84 17.63 -40.43
N GLU A 302 7.72 16.38 -40.84
CA GLU A 302 8.88 15.53 -41.20
C GLU A 302 9.62 16.01 -42.46
N THR A 303 8.95 16.71 -43.38
CA THR A 303 9.62 17.31 -44.55
C THR A 303 10.43 18.55 -44.18
N LEU A 304 10.01 19.30 -43.16
CA LEU A 304 10.77 20.45 -42.64
C LEU A 304 12.09 20.02 -41.99
N GLU A 305 12.14 18.82 -41.40
CA GLU A 305 13.39 18.21 -40.89
C GLU A 305 14.38 17.89 -42.03
N LYS A 306 13.86 17.55 -43.23
CA LYS A 306 14.66 17.13 -44.39
C LYS A 306 15.03 18.28 -45.33
N ALA A 307 14.44 19.45 -45.16
CA ALA A 307 14.80 20.64 -45.92
C ALA A 307 16.02 21.31 -45.26
N PRO A 308 17.09 21.64 -46.01
CA PRO A 308 18.18 22.43 -45.43
C PRO A 308 17.62 23.77 -44.95
N PRO A 309 18.04 24.28 -43.78
CA PRO A 309 17.56 25.55 -43.29
C PRO A 309 17.85 26.64 -44.33
N LEU A 310 16.81 27.29 -44.84
CA LEU A 310 16.95 28.51 -45.63
C LEU A 310 17.53 29.57 -44.69
N ASN A 311 18.75 30.04 -45.02
CA ASN A 311 19.42 31.15 -44.36
C ASN A 311 18.59 32.43 -44.38
#